data_AF-A0A0S4JRJ0-F1
#
_entry.id   AF-A0A0S4JRJ0-F1
#
_cell.length_a   1.000
_cell.length_b   1.000
_cell.length_c   1.000
_cell.angle_alpha   90.00
_cell.angle_beta   90.00
_cell.angle_gamma   90.00
#
_symmetry.space_group_name_H-M   'P 1'
#
loop_
_entity.id
_entity.type
_entity.pdbx_description
1 polymer ?
#
loop_
_entity_poly.entity_id
_entity_poly.type
_entity_poly.pdbx_seq_one_letter_code
_entity_poly.pdbx_strand_id
1 'polypeptide(L)'
;MLLMLSAGVGITPMFASLNVFLRDQFTLASGPPLHVVHVHVDKDEQSVPFLDSFLHWHKLLSVNKRGVDPVTYRFIPKYTQSGSGRPTLADWRKLLLDDTFQTVDILVMLCGPPAFMRSVQLDLTSNEIGVSANNIVTEAFDF
;
A
#
# COMPACT_ATOMS: atom_id res chain seq x y z
N MET A 1 7.02 3.97 -7.47
CA MET A 1 6.37 2.96 -6.61
C MET A 1 5.03 3.51 -6.19
N LEU A 2 4.00 2.67 -6.13
CA LEU A 2 2.70 3.02 -5.56
C LEU A 2 2.57 2.41 -4.16
N LEU A 3 2.43 3.25 -3.14
CA LEU A 3 2.16 2.86 -1.76
C LEU A 3 0.69 3.10 -1.44
N MET A 4 -0.08 2.02 -1.31
CA MET A 4 -1.50 2.04 -0.97
C MET A 4 -1.63 1.82 0.54
N LEU A 5 -2.20 2.77 1.26
CA LEU A 5 -2.32 2.76 2.71
C LEU A 5 -3.79 2.86 3.08
N SER A 6 -4.32 1.83 3.72
CA SER A 6 -5.73 1.79 4.08
C SER A 6 -5.97 1.38 5.53
N ALA A 7 -7.09 1.81 6.09
CA ALA A 7 -7.56 1.33 7.38
C ALA A 7 -9.08 1.18 7.41
N GLY A 8 -9.58 0.05 7.93
CA GLY A 8 -11.00 -0.31 7.95
C GLY A 8 -11.65 -0.18 6.57
N VAL A 9 -12.79 0.53 6.49
CA VAL A 9 -13.53 0.73 5.22
C VAL A 9 -12.72 1.44 4.11
N GLY A 10 -11.62 2.10 4.46
CA GLY A 10 -10.69 2.73 3.52
C GLY A 10 -9.98 1.75 2.57
N ILE A 11 -10.16 0.44 2.76
CA ILE A 11 -9.69 -0.59 1.83
C ILE A 11 -10.45 -0.60 0.50
N THR A 12 -11.68 -0.07 0.47
CA THR A 12 -12.58 -0.10 -0.68
C THR A 12 -11.98 0.58 -1.93
N PRO A 13 -11.50 1.85 -1.87
CA PRO A 13 -10.85 2.48 -3.01
C PRO A 13 -9.56 1.76 -3.44
N MET A 14 -8.88 1.09 -2.50
CA MET A 14 -7.69 0.29 -2.80
C MET A 14 -8.05 -0.95 -3.63
N PHE A 15 -9.12 -1.65 -3.24
CA PHE A 15 -9.65 -2.80 -3.99
C PHE A 15 -10.08 -2.39 -5.40
N ALA A 16 -10.79 -1.27 -5.54
CA ALA A 16 -11.22 -0.75 -6.84
C ALA A 16 -10.02 -0.42 -7.73
N SER A 17 -9.04 0.32 -7.19
CA SER A 17 -7.83 0.72 -7.93
C SER A 17 -7.00 -0.49 -8.37
N LEU A 18 -6.80 -1.46 -7.48
CA LEU A 18 -6.09 -2.70 -7.82
C LEU A 18 -6.81 -3.48 -8.90
N ASN A 19 -8.13 -3.61 -8.86
CA ASN A 19 -8.87 -4.26 -9.94
C ASN A 19 -8.66 -3.57 -11.29
N VAL A 20 -8.59 -2.24 -11.33
CA VAL A 20 -8.27 -1.50 -12.57
C VAL A 20 -6.84 -1.80 -13.00
N PHE A 21 -5.86 -1.61 -12.13
CA PHE A 21 -4.44 -1.87 -12.44
C PHE A 21 -4.18 -3.31 -12.89
N LEU A 22 -4.89 -4.28 -12.31
CA LEU A 22 -4.73 -5.72 -12.58
C LEU A 22 -5.52 -6.19 -13.79
N ARG A 23 -6.65 -5.56 -14.12
CA ARG A 23 -7.40 -5.85 -15.36
C ARG A 23 -6.71 -5.23 -16.57
N ASP A 24 -6.21 -4.00 -16.43
CA ASP A 24 -5.54 -3.26 -17.51
C ASP A 24 -4.07 -3.68 -17.69
N GLN A 25 -3.58 -4.57 -16.83
CA GLN A 25 -2.24 -5.15 -16.83
C GLN A 25 -1.89 -5.98 -18.08
N PHE A 26 -2.85 -6.17 -19.00
CA PHE A 26 -2.57 -6.70 -20.34
C PHE A 26 -2.09 -5.64 -21.35
N THR A 27 -1.96 -4.36 -20.99
CA THR A 27 -1.73 -3.27 -21.98
C THR A 27 -0.58 -2.31 -21.72
N LEU A 28 0.16 -2.39 -20.61
CA LEU A 28 1.39 -1.59 -20.41
C LEU A 28 2.62 -2.32 -20.98
N ALA A 29 2.62 -2.56 -22.29
CA ALA A 29 3.66 -3.33 -22.98
C ALA A 29 5.02 -2.61 -23.11
N SER A 30 5.20 -1.41 -22.53
CA SER A 30 6.44 -0.61 -22.72
C SER A 30 6.81 0.34 -21.56
N GLY A 31 6.19 0.22 -20.38
CA GLY A 31 6.49 1.08 -19.21
C GLY A 31 7.44 0.41 -18.20
N PRO A 32 8.09 1.18 -17.31
CA PRO A 32 8.83 0.60 -16.19
C PRO A 32 7.88 -0.21 -15.29
N PRO A 33 8.35 -1.32 -14.67
CA PRO A 33 7.52 -2.11 -13.76
C PRO A 33 6.91 -1.26 -12.64
N LEU A 34 5.60 -1.37 -12.45
CA LEU A 34 4.88 -0.75 -11.35
C LEU A 34 4.97 -1.63 -10.10
N HIS A 35 5.73 -1.16 -9.12
CA HIS A 35 5.76 -1.79 -7.81
C HIS A 35 4.64 -1.23 -6.92
N VAL A 36 3.72 -2.09 -6.50
CA VAL A 36 2.61 -1.75 -5.62
C VAL A 36 2.80 -2.42 -4.26
N VAL A 37 2.82 -1.61 -3.21
CA VAL A 37 2.80 -2.08 -1.82
C VAL A 37 1.51 -1.60 -1.19
N HIS A 38 0.70 -2.53 -0.69
CA HIS A 38 -0.55 -2.22 0.01
C HIS A 38 -0.44 -2.61 1.48
N VAL A 39 -0.42 -1.61 2.36
CA VAL A 39 -0.48 -1.81 3.81
C VAL A 39 -1.91 -1.52 4.27
N HIS A 40 -2.54 -2.50 4.91
CA HIS A 40 -3.90 -2.37 5.41
C HIS A 40 -3.97 -2.58 6.92
N VAL A 41 -4.64 -1.67 7.63
CA VAL A 41 -4.84 -1.75 9.08
C VAL A 41 -6.29 -2.12 9.41
N ASP A 42 -6.49 -3.17 10.18
CA ASP A 42 -7.81 -3.52 10.73
C ASP A 42 -7.74 -4.03 12.19
N LYS A 43 -8.89 -4.41 12.75
CA LYS A 43 -8.98 -5.01 14.09
C LYS A 43 -8.30 -6.37 14.11
N ASP A 44 -8.70 -7.24 13.18
CA ASP A 44 -8.26 -8.62 13.06
C ASP A 44 -8.37 -9.09 11.60
N GLU A 45 -7.88 -10.29 11.33
CA GLU A 45 -7.90 -10.89 9.99
C GLU A 45 -9.32 -11.09 9.44
N GLN A 46 -10.27 -11.48 10.30
CA GLN A 46 -11.64 -11.78 9.89
C GLN A 46 -12.41 -10.52 9.49
N SER A 47 -12.00 -9.36 10.01
CA SER A 47 -12.60 -8.07 9.70
C SER A 47 -12.20 -7.50 8.34
N VAL A 48 -11.12 -7.99 7.71
CA VAL A 48 -10.60 -7.43 6.46
C VAL A 48 -11.49 -7.79 5.26
N PRO A 49 -12.18 -6.81 4.64
CA PRO A 49 -12.96 -7.06 3.44
C PRO A 49 -12.09 -7.55 2.29
N PHE A 50 -12.58 -8.54 1.53
CA PHE A 50 -11.90 -9.08 0.34
C PHE A 50 -10.49 -9.65 0.60
N LEU A 51 -10.17 -10.04 1.84
CA LEU A 51 -8.85 -10.56 2.22
C LEU A 51 -8.33 -11.63 1.26
N ASP A 52 -9.15 -12.62 0.92
CA ASP A 52 -8.79 -13.72 0.02
C ASP A 52 -8.32 -13.21 -1.36
N SER A 53 -8.93 -12.14 -1.87
CA SER A 53 -8.53 -11.54 -3.14
C SER A 53 -7.15 -10.88 -3.04
N PHE A 54 -6.89 -10.15 -1.95
CA PHE A 54 -5.59 -9.54 -1.73
C PHE A 54 -4.49 -10.58 -1.51
N LEU A 55 -4.76 -11.65 -0.77
CA LEU A 55 -3.83 -12.76 -0.58
C LEU A 55 -3.57 -13.51 -1.89
N HIS A 56 -4.62 -13.71 -2.70
CA HIS A 56 -4.49 -14.30 -4.03
C HIS A 56 -3.58 -13.47 -4.93
N TRP A 57 -3.82 -12.17 -5.06
CA TRP A 57 -2.96 -11.28 -5.84
C TRP A 57 -1.54 -11.21 -5.29
N HIS A 58 -1.39 -11.15 -3.96
CA HIS A 58 -0.08 -11.16 -3.33
C HIS A 58 0.69 -12.41 -3.73
N LYS A 59 0.10 -13.60 -3.64
CA LYS A 59 0.75 -14.85 -4.03
C LYS A 59 1.11 -14.88 -5.52
N LEU A 60 0.18 -14.46 -6.38
CA LEU A 60 0.37 -14.48 -7.83
C LEU A 60 1.46 -13.52 -8.30
N LEU A 61 1.60 -12.36 -7.65
CA LEU A 61 2.44 -11.24 -8.12
C LEU A 61 3.66 -10.98 -7.22
N SER A 62 3.84 -11.73 -6.14
CA SER A 62 5.06 -11.70 -5.30
C SER A 62 6.12 -12.68 -5.78
N VAL A 63 5.71 -13.79 -6.38
CA VAL A 63 6.62 -14.84 -6.86
C VAL A 63 6.94 -14.58 -8.33
N ASN A 64 7.91 -13.71 -8.61
CA ASN A 64 8.40 -13.57 -9.98
C ASN A 64 9.93 -13.55 -10.09
N LYS A 65 10.44 -14.70 -10.52
CA LYS A 65 11.86 -15.04 -10.66
C LYS A 65 12.46 -14.61 -12.01
N ARG A 66 11.74 -13.83 -12.83
CA ARG A 66 12.12 -13.59 -14.24
C ARG A 66 12.09 -12.14 -14.73
N GLY A 67 11.93 -11.14 -13.85
CA GLY A 67 12.31 -9.74 -14.14
C GLY A 67 11.64 -9.03 -15.32
N VAL A 68 10.50 -9.52 -15.84
CA VAL A 68 9.86 -9.00 -17.07
C VAL A 68 8.41 -8.53 -16.85
N ASP A 69 7.82 -8.76 -15.68
CA ASP A 69 6.40 -8.44 -15.47
C ASP A 69 6.18 -6.95 -15.18
N PRO A 70 5.12 -6.36 -15.76
CA PRO A 70 4.86 -4.93 -15.67
C PRO A 70 4.42 -4.50 -14.27
N VAL A 71 4.03 -5.41 -13.38
CA VAL A 71 3.55 -5.08 -12.02
C VAL A 71 3.96 -6.13 -10.99
N THR A 72 4.41 -5.66 -9.82
CA THR A 72 4.59 -6.50 -8.62
C THR A 72 3.65 -6.01 -7.52
N TYR A 73 3.05 -6.92 -6.75
CA TYR A 73 2.12 -6.56 -5.67
C TYR A 73 2.46 -7.24 -4.35
N ARG A 74 2.60 -6.41 -3.30
CA ARG A 74 2.83 -6.86 -1.92
C ARG A 74 1.71 -6.37 -1.01
N PHE A 75 0.98 -7.30 -0.41
CA PHE A 75 -0.02 -7.00 0.63
C PHE A 75 0.58 -7.19 2.02
N ILE A 76 0.38 -6.22 2.92
CA ILE A 76 0.90 -6.21 4.29
C ILE A 76 -0.27 -5.90 5.23
N PRO A 77 -0.95 -6.92 5.79
CA PRO A 77 -1.97 -6.69 6.79
C PRO A 77 -1.34 -6.32 8.14
N LYS A 78 -2.01 -5.43 8.87
CA LYS A 78 -1.67 -4.97 10.21
C LYS A 78 -2.93 -5.01 11.08
N TYR A 79 -2.89 -5.82 12.13
CA TYR A 79 -3.99 -6.05 13.04
C TYR A 79 -3.75 -5.40 14.41
N THR A 80 -4.73 -4.63 14.87
CA THR A 80 -4.63 -3.90 16.14
C THR A 80 -4.92 -4.79 17.36
N GLN A 81 -5.69 -5.87 17.21
CA GLN A 81 -6.05 -6.76 18.32
C GLN A 81 -5.15 -8.01 18.44
N SER A 82 -4.53 -8.46 17.35
CA SER A 82 -3.65 -9.64 17.35
C SER A 82 -2.15 -9.32 17.38
N GLY A 83 -1.77 -8.04 17.61
CA GLY A 83 -0.45 -7.67 18.10
C GLY A 83 0.51 -6.97 17.13
N SER A 84 0.20 -6.87 15.83
CA SER A 84 1.07 -6.12 14.90
C SER A 84 0.88 -4.60 14.96
N GLY A 85 -0.22 -4.15 15.57
CA GLY A 85 -0.51 -2.74 15.84
C GLY A 85 -0.74 -1.90 14.58
N ARG A 86 -0.75 -0.57 14.78
CA ARG A 86 -0.68 0.39 13.67
C ARG A 86 0.76 0.48 13.18
N PRO A 87 1.00 0.79 11.89
CA PRO A 87 2.33 1.09 11.39
C PRO A 87 2.99 2.20 12.20
N THR A 88 4.29 2.03 12.45
CA THR A 88 5.15 2.99 13.15
C THR A 88 6.16 3.59 12.18
N LEU A 89 6.83 4.67 12.59
CA LEU A 89 7.95 5.23 11.84
C LEU A 89 9.03 4.19 11.50
N ALA A 90 9.31 3.26 12.41
CA ALA A 90 10.26 2.17 12.17
C ALA A 90 9.78 1.20 11.08
N ASP A 91 8.48 0.93 11.01
CA ASP A 91 7.90 0.12 9.91
C ASP A 91 8.10 0.82 8.56
N TRP A 92 7.88 2.15 8.49
CA TRP A 92 8.08 2.92 7.26
C TRP A 92 9.53 2.95 6.82
N ARG A 93 10.47 3.14 7.76
CA ARG A 93 11.92 3.08 7.48
C ARG A 93 12.29 1.73 6.89
N LYS A 94 11.84 0.64 7.52
CA LYS A 94 12.10 -0.72 7.03
C LYS A 94 11.46 -0.97 5.67
N LEU A 95 10.29 -0.42 5.40
CA LEU A 95 9.56 -0.68 4.16
C LEU A 95 10.11 0.12 2.98
N LEU A 96 10.43 1.40 3.20
CA LEU A 96 10.69 2.38 2.13
C LEU A 96 12.17 2.67 1.92
N LEU A 97 13.00 2.49 2.96
CA LEU A 97 14.43 2.81 2.90
C LEU A 97 15.31 1.56 2.77
N ASP A 98 14.72 0.37 2.73
CA ASP A 98 15.44 -0.85 2.35
C ASP A 98 15.86 -0.75 0.87
N ASP A 99 16.99 -1.35 0.50
CA ASP A 99 17.74 -1.12 -0.75
C ASP A 99 16.91 -1.38 -2.03
N THR A 100 15.73 -1.98 -1.89
CA THR A 100 14.81 -2.29 -2.99
C THR A 100 14.10 -1.06 -3.57
N PHE A 101 13.92 0.02 -2.79
CA PHE A 101 13.05 1.15 -3.18
C PHE A 101 13.72 2.53 -3.14
N GLN A 102 15.00 2.63 -2.77
CA GLN A 102 15.70 3.90 -2.52
C GLN A 102 15.78 4.87 -3.73
N THR A 103 15.53 4.41 -4.96
CA THR A 103 15.68 5.22 -6.19
C THR A 103 14.37 5.54 -6.90
N VAL A 104 13.22 5.20 -6.31
CA VAL A 104 11.93 5.28 -7.01
C VAL A 104 11.03 6.35 -6.39
N ASP A 105 10.51 7.26 -7.20
CA ASP A 105 9.47 8.20 -6.78
C ASP A 105 8.28 7.44 -6.17
N ILE A 106 7.91 7.83 -4.95
CA ILE A 106 6.82 7.21 -4.19
C ILE A 106 5.57 8.04 -4.38
N LEU A 107 4.53 7.45 -4.97
CA LEU A 107 3.16 7.96 -4.94
C LEU A 107 2.39 7.20 -3.86
N VAL A 108 1.71 7.93 -2.97
CA VAL A 108 0.95 7.36 -1.86
C VAL A 108 -0.54 7.59 -2.09
N MET A 109 -1.32 6.51 -2.01
CA MET A 109 -2.78 6.57 -1.88
C MET A 109 -3.16 6.26 -0.44
N LEU A 110 -3.83 7.16 0.25
CA LEU A 110 -4.12 7.05 1.67
C LEU A 110 -5.60 7.23 1.95
N CYS A 111 -6.22 6.23 2.58
CA CYS A 111 -7.64 6.27 2.92
C CYS A 111 -7.93 5.57 4.26
N GLY A 112 -8.73 6.17 5.12
CA GLY A 112 -9.12 5.56 6.40
C GLY A 112 -9.64 6.59 7.40
N PRO A 113 -9.69 6.24 8.69
CA PRO A 113 -10.12 7.20 9.72
C PRO A 113 -9.18 8.42 9.77
N PRO A 114 -9.70 9.64 10.04
CA PRO A 114 -8.89 10.87 10.03
C PRO A 114 -7.65 10.82 10.92
N ALA A 115 -7.75 10.20 12.10
CA ALA A 115 -6.62 10.05 13.02
C ALA A 115 -5.51 9.14 12.45
N PHE A 116 -5.88 8.08 11.71
CA PHE A 116 -4.93 7.22 11.02
C PHE A 116 -4.25 8.00 9.88
N MET A 117 -5.03 8.68 9.04
CA MET A 117 -4.50 9.42 7.90
C MET A 117 -3.51 10.51 8.35
N ARG A 118 -3.88 11.29 9.37
CA ARG A 118 -3.01 12.33 9.91
C ARG A 118 -1.70 11.77 10.45
N SER A 119 -1.76 10.68 11.22
CA SER A 119 -0.56 10.02 11.76
C SER A 119 0.37 9.56 10.65
N VAL A 120 -0.17 8.90 9.62
CA VAL A 120 0.61 8.41 8.47
C VAL A 120 1.22 9.56 7.69
N GLN A 121 0.47 10.63 7.43
CA GLN A 121 1.01 11.80 6.73
C GLN A 121 2.18 12.43 7.49
N LEU A 122 2.07 12.57 8.81
CA LEU A 122 3.16 13.10 9.65
C LEU A 122 4.41 12.21 9.57
N ASP A 123 4.24 10.90 9.66
CA ASP A 123 5.37 9.96 9.60
C ASP A 123 6.05 9.99 8.22
N LEU A 124 5.27 9.92 7.14
CA LEU A 124 5.80 9.84 5.77
C LEU A 124 6.47 11.14 5.32
N THR A 125 5.94 12.29 5.74
CA THR A 125 6.50 13.61 5.39
C THR A 125 7.63 14.05 6.32
N SER A 126 7.89 13.29 7.39
CA SER A 126 9.01 13.56 8.30
C SER A 126 10.36 13.51 7.57
N ASN A 127 11.35 14.23 8.09
CA ASN A 127 12.72 14.21 7.56
C ASN A 127 13.37 12.81 7.58
N GLU A 128 12.82 11.87 8.36
CA GLU A 128 13.31 10.50 8.41
C GLU A 128 12.87 9.65 7.22
N ILE A 129 11.72 9.96 6.61
CA ILE A 129 11.16 9.21 5.48
C ILE A 129 11.24 10.03 4.18
N GLY A 130 10.89 11.31 4.23
CA GLY A 130 11.09 12.25 3.12
C GLY A 130 10.11 12.13 1.95
N VAL A 131 8.94 11.52 2.13
CA VAL A 131 7.91 11.52 1.08
C VAL A 131 7.35 12.94 0.93
N SER A 132 7.39 13.47 -0.29
CA SER A 132 6.77 14.76 -0.62
C SER A 132 5.27 14.74 -0.34
N ALA A 133 4.75 15.77 0.31
CA ALA A 133 3.31 15.91 0.56
C ALA A 133 2.49 15.95 -0.75
N ASN A 134 3.07 16.46 -1.84
CA ASN A 134 2.43 16.50 -3.16
C ASN A 134 2.24 15.10 -3.77
N ASN A 135 2.97 14.11 -3.26
CA ASN A 135 2.84 12.73 -3.69
C ASN A 135 1.87 11.93 -2.80
N ILE A 136 1.17 12.56 -1.86
CA ILE A 136 0.18 11.90 -1.01
C ILE A 136 -1.22 12.30 -1.47
N VAL A 137 -1.91 11.36 -2.11
CA VAL A 137 -3.31 11.49 -2.48
C VAL A 137 -4.16 10.88 -1.38
N THR A 138 -5.05 11.69 -0.82
CA THR A 138 -5.95 11.28 0.26
C THR A 138 -7.39 11.22 -0.19
N GLU A 139 -8.10 10.18 0.23
CA GLU A 139 -9.56 10.11 0.15
C GLU A 139 -10.11 9.98 1.57
N ALA A 140 -10.82 11.00 2.03
CA ALA A 140 -11.45 11.01 3.35
C ALA A 140 -12.93 10.64 3.21
N PHE A 141 -13.39 9.74 4.08
CA PHE A 141 -14.83 9.53 4.28
C PHE A 141 -15.28 10.45 5.40
N ASP A 142 -16.04 11.49 5.06
CA ASP A 142 -16.76 12.30 6.05
C ASP A 142 -17.99 11.50 6.50
N PHE A 143 -17.90 10.86 7.67
CA PHE A 143 -19.03 10.25 8.38
C PHE A 143 -19.40 11.10 9.59
#